data_AF-A0A940CXS4-F1
#
_entry.id   AF-A0A940CXS4-F1
#
_cell.length_a   1.000
_cell.length_b   1.000
_cell.length_c   1.000
_cell.angle_alpha   90.00
_cell.angle_beta   90.00
_cell.angle_gamma   90.00
#
_symmetry.space_group_name_H-M   'P 1'
#
loop_
_entity.id
_entity.type
_entity.pdbx_description
1 polymer ?
#
loop_
_entity_poly.entity_id
_entity_poly.type
_entity_poly.pdbx_seq_one_letter_code
_entity_poly.pdbx_strand_id
1 'polypeptide(L)' 'MESRDNKNEEKNRNEKVWCEKFKEYIELKRGCKNPQGYCPYRDRCMLFISLKMKEV' A
#
# COMPACT_ATOMS: atom_id res chain seq x y z
N MET A 1 -25.85 -24.07 9.54
CA MET A 1 -24.82 -23.26 10.23
C MET A 1 -23.52 -23.51 9.47
N GLU A 2 -23.34 -22.86 8.33
CA GLU A 2 -22.73 -21.54 8.17
C GLU A 2 -21.33 -21.46 8.80
N SER A 3 -20.32 -21.40 7.92
CA SER A 3 -19.11 -20.58 8.08
C SER A 3 -18.49 -20.37 6.70
N ARG A 4 -18.96 -19.31 6.03
CA ARG A 4 -18.44 -18.77 4.76
C ARG A 4 -17.40 -17.68 5.07
N ASP A 5 -16.25 -18.03 5.62
CA ASP A 5 -15.22 -17.02 5.92
C ASP A 5 -13.83 -17.56 5.59
N ASN A 6 -13.48 -17.61 4.30
CA ASN A 6 -12.09 -17.82 3.89
C ASN A 6 -11.83 -17.34 2.45
N LYS A 7 -12.27 -16.11 2.13
CA LYS A 7 -12.04 -15.51 0.80
C LYS A 7 -11.43 -14.09 0.82
N ASN A 8 -10.98 -13.60 1.97
CA ASN A 8 -10.42 -12.24 2.07
C ASN A 8 -8.90 -12.16 2.29
N GLU A 9 -8.21 -13.27 2.55
CA GLU A 9 -6.76 -13.21 2.84
C GLU A 9 -5.85 -13.26 1.59
N GLU A 10 -6.38 -13.65 0.43
CA GLU A 10 -5.54 -13.92 -0.74
C GLU A 10 -5.35 -12.71 -1.69
N LYS A 11 -6.11 -11.63 -1.52
CA LYS A 11 -6.02 -10.43 -2.38
C LYS A 11 -4.78 -9.56 -2.15
N ASN A 12 -4.11 -9.67 -1.00
CA ASN A 12 -3.05 -8.73 -0.61
C ASN A 12 -1.63 -9.14 -1.08
N ARG A 13 -1.46 -10.27 -1.79
CA ARG A 13 -0.11 -10.79 -2.10
C ARG A 13 0.61 -10.08 -3.25
N ASN A 14 -0.09 -9.27 -4.08
CA ASN A 14 0.51 -8.69 -5.29
C ASN A 14 0.08 -7.24 -5.59
N GLU A 15 -0.42 -6.49 -4.61
CA GLU A 15 -0.78 -5.08 -4.83
C GLU A 15 0.49 -4.25 -5.04
N LYS A 16 0.72 -3.80 -6.28
CA LYS A 16 1.77 -2.85 -6.64
C LYS A 16 1.17 -1.46 -6.77
N VAL A 17 1.89 -0.45 -6.31
CA VAL A 17 1.51 0.96 -6.41
C VAL A 17 2.58 1.74 -7.15
N TRP A 18 2.18 2.72 -7.94
CA TRP A 18 3.11 3.58 -8.64
C TRP A 18 3.76 4.58 -7.68
N CYS A 19 5.09 4.70 -7.75
CA CYS A 19 5.84 5.69 -7.00
C CYS A 19 6.39 6.78 -7.94
N GLU A 20 5.82 7.98 -7.86
CA GLU A 20 6.25 9.15 -8.68
C GLU A 20 7.71 9.55 -8.45
N LYS A 21 8.23 9.37 -7.23
CA LYS A 21 9.62 9.71 -6.90
C LYS A 21 10.63 8.87 -7.68
N PHE A 22 10.35 7.57 -7.80
CA PHE A 22 11.26 6.61 -8.43
C PHE A 22 10.82 6.20 -9.84
N LYS A 23 9.63 6.65 -10.27
CA LYS A 23 8.98 6.29 -11.55
C LYS A 23 8.95 4.78 -11.77
N GLU A 24 8.57 4.03 -10.73
CA GLU A 24 8.47 2.57 -10.76
C GLU A 24 7.24 2.09 -9.97
N TYR A 25 6.78 0.87 -10.28
CA TYR A 25 5.78 0.17 -9.49
C TYR A 25 6.46 -0.55 -8.31
N ILE A 26 6.10 -0.16 -7.09
CA ILE A 26 6.60 -0.77 -5.85
C ILE A 26 5.54 -1.65 -5.22
N GLU A 27 5.96 -2.74 -4.58
CA GLU A 27 5.04 -3.63 -3.86
C GLU A 27 4.54 -2.95 -2.59
N LEU A 28 3.22 -2.87 -2.39
CA LEU A 28 2.61 -2.24 -1.24
C LEU A 28 3.08 -2.90 0.07
N LYS A 29 3.26 -4.23 0.06
CA LYS A 29 3.77 -5.01 1.21
C LYS A 29 5.20 -4.64 1.62
N ARG A 30 6.05 -4.24 0.67
CA ARG A 30 7.42 -3.79 0.96
C ARG A 30 7.45 -2.39 1.59
N GLY A 31 6.39 -1.61 1.43
CA GLY A 31 6.32 -0.24 1.91
C GLY A 31 7.10 0.73 1.02
N CYS A 32 7.08 2.02 1.40
CA CYS A 32 7.88 3.04 0.72
C CYS A 32 9.37 2.73 0.93
N LYS A 33 10.19 2.79 -0.13
CA LYS A 33 11.68 2.72 0.00
C LYS A 33 12.26 3.84 0.86
N ASN A 34 11.52 4.94 1.03
CA ASN A 34 11.90 6.07 1.88
C ASN A 34 10.73 6.44 2.81
N PRO A 35 10.48 5.64 3.86
CA PRO A 35 9.37 5.89 4.78
C PRO A 35 9.64 7.12 5.67
N GLN A 36 10.92 7.39 5.93
CA GLN A 36 11.40 8.52 6.71
C GLN A 36 11.85 9.67 5.79
N GLY A 37 11.62 10.91 6.24
CA GLY A 37 11.96 12.12 5.49
C GLY A 37 10.84 12.65 4.57
N TYR A 38 11.11 13.81 3.98
CA TYR A 38 10.17 14.50 3.11
C TYR A 38 10.08 13.82 1.74
N CYS A 39 8.85 13.59 1.27
CA CYS A 39 8.58 13.20 -0.11
C CYS A 39 7.60 14.23 -0.69
N PRO A 40 7.95 14.95 -1.77
CA PRO A 40 7.08 15.98 -2.35
C PRO A 40 5.79 15.40 -2.94
N TYR A 41 5.76 14.08 -3.17
CA TYR A 41 4.59 13.36 -3.68
C TYR A 41 3.82 12.63 -2.57
N ARG A 42 4.13 12.87 -1.28
CA ARG A 42 3.53 12.13 -0.15
C ARG A 42 2.01 12.27 -0.14
N ASP A 43 1.49 13.47 -0.41
CA ASP A 43 0.05 13.74 -0.42
C ASP A 43 -0.70 13.06 -1.58
N ARG A 44 0.02 12.68 -2.65
CA ARG A 44 -0.51 11.94 -3.80
C ARG A 44 -0.09 10.47 -3.80
N CYS A 45 0.65 10.02 -2.78
CA CYS A 45 1.20 8.67 -2.73
C CYS A 45 0.13 7.71 -2.25
N MET A 46 -0.35 6.84 -3.15
CA MET A 46 -1.34 5.81 -2.83
C MET A 46 -0.91 4.92 -1.67
N LEU A 47 0.40 4.64 -1.53
CA LEU A 47 0.93 3.88 -0.40
C LEU A 47 0.69 4.59 0.93
N PHE A 48 0.97 5.90 0.99
CA PHE A 48 0.77 6.70 2.20
C PHE A 48 -0.71 6.82 2.56
N ILE A 49 -1.57 7.05 1.57
CA ILE A 49 -3.03 7.14 1.75
C ILE A 49 -3.58 5.80 2.29
N SER A 50 -3.20 4.68 1.67
CA SER A 50 -3.64 3.35 2.11
C SER A 50 -3.15 2.99 3.53
N LEU A 51 -1.93 3.39 3.89
CA LEU A 51 -1.42 3.22 5.26
C LEU A 51 -2.23 4.04 6.26
N LYS A 52 -2.48 5.33 5.96
CA LYS A 52 -3.30 6.20 6.81
C LYS A 52 -4.73 5.68 6.99
N MET A 53 -5.32 5.09 5.96
CA MET A 53 -6.67 4.50 6.05
C MET A 53 -6.72 3.21 6.87
N LYS A 54 -5.63 2.44 6.95
CA LYS A 54 -5.56 1.23 7.79
C LYS A 54 -5.38 1.54 9.28
N GLU A 55 -4.93 2.75 9.64
CA GLU A 55 -4.79 3.19 11.04
C GLU A 55 -6.11 3.73 11.65
N VAL A 56 -7.18 3.89 10.86
CA VAL A 56 -8.52 4.31 11.32
C VAL A 56 -9.42 3.09 11.47
#